data_AF-A0A497EDD5-F1
#
_entry.id   AF-A0A497EDD5-F1
#
_cell.length_a   1.000
_cell.length_b   1.000
_cell.length_c   1.000
_cell.angle_alpha   90.00
_cell.angle_beta   90.00
_cell.angle_gamma   90.00
#
_symmetry.space_group_name_H-M   'P 1'
#
loop_
_entity.id
_entity.type
_entity.pdbx_description
1 polymer ?
#
loop_
_entity_poly.entity_id
_entity_poly.type
_entity_poly.pdbx_seq_one_letter_code
_entity_poly.pdbx_strand_id
1 'polypeptide(L)'
;MTHALLNRTLKTAFLAVMLCIATACAKPSVEILAVANSGFLIRSTNHTVMVDALFRATAPYPKFAQQGPSENLIDLMVSGGGAFEHVDLVLVTHAHPDHFHAQTVVDFLGIHHESVLVSTDEVAAAMAEV
;
A
#
# COMPACT_ATOMS: atom_id res chain seq x y z
N MET A 1 32.65 13.12 -46.85
CA MET A 1 32.44 12.85 -45.40
C MET A 1 31.02 13.14 -44.90
N THR A 2 30.09 13.64 -45.70
CA THR A 2 28.76 14.09 -45.27
C THR A 2 27.70 12.99 -45.16
N HIS A 3 27.72 11.98 -46.05
CA HIS A 3 26.73 10.90 -46.05
C HIS A 3 26.83 9.94 -44.85
N ALA A 4 28.04 9.70 -44.34
CA ALA A 4 28.27 8.79 -43.22
C ALA A 4 27.79 9.37 -41.88
N LEU A 5 27.89 10.69 -41.69
CA LEU A 5 27.34 11.35 -40.50
C LEU A 5 25.82 11.35 -40.52
N LEU A 6 25.19 11.73 -41.64
CA LEU A 6 23.73 11.77 -41.75
C LEU A 6 23.09 10.41 -41.46
N ASN A 7 23.71 9.33 -41.93
CA ASN A 7 23.23 7.96 -41.73
C ASN A 7 23.42 7.47 -40.28
N ARG A 8 24.38 8.02 -39.53
CA ARG A 8 24.51 7.76 -38.08
C ARG A 8 23.44 8.50 -37.30
N THR A 9 23.19 9.77 -37.63
CA THR A 9 22.19 10.59 -36.94
C THR A 9 20.76 10.04 -37.12
N LEU A 10 20.40 9.58 -38.31
CA LEU A 10 19.11 8.94 -38.57
C LEU A 10 18.95 7.64 -37.77
N LYS A 11 20.00 6.80 -37.72
CA LYS A 11 19.96 5.54 -36.95
C LYS A 11 19.82 5.77 -35.45
N THR A 12 20.52 6.77 -34.91
CA THR A 12 20.37 7.15 -33.49
C THR A 12 19.00 7.71 -33.18
N ALA A 13 18.43 8.54 -34.07
CA ALA A 13 17.08 9.07 -33.90
C ALA A 13 16.02 7.95 -33.96
N PHE A 14 16.17 7.01 -34.90
CA PHE A 14 15.27 5.86 -35.03
C PHE A 14 15.33 4.93 -33.80
N LEU A 15 16.54 4.69 -33.27
CA LEU A 15 16.71 3.90 -32.05
C LEU A 15 16.11 4.60 -30.82
N ALA A 16 16.28 5.92 -30.70
CA ALA A 16 15.67 6.71 -29.63
C ALA A 16 14.14 6.70 -29.70
N VAL A 17 13.57 6.83 -30.89
CA VAL A 17 12.12 6.73 -31.11
C VAL A 17 11.59 5.34 -30.75
N MET A 18 12.28 4.27 -31.16
CA MET A 18 11.89 2.91 -30.79
C MET A 18 11.98 2.66 -29.27
N LEU A 19 12.96 3.24 -28.59
CA LEU A 19 13.09 3.18 -27.13
C LEU A 19 11.94 3.92 -26.42
N CYS A 20 11.52 5.08 -26.95
CA CYS A 20 10.37 5.84 -26.42
C CYS A 20 9.01 5.15 -26.67
N ILE A 21 8.86 4.41 -27.78
CA ILE A 21 7.63 3.66 -28.07
C ILE A 21 7.51 2.42 -27.18
N ALA A 22 8.64 1.75 -26.87
CA ALA A 22 8.65 0.57 -26.02
C ALA A 22 8.30 0.87 -24.55
N THR A 23 8.59 2.08 -24.05
CA THR A 23 8.24 2.49 -22.67
C THR A 23 6.80 2.96 -22.51
N ALA A 24 6.07 3.25 -23.61
CA ALA A 24 4.72 3.81 -23.56
C ALA A 24 3.59 2.78 -23.33
N CYS A 25 3.91 1.49 -23.18
CA CYS A 25 2.91 0.41 -23.12
C CYS A 25 3.09 -0.54 -21.93
N ALA A 26 3.55 -0.04 -20.78
CA ALA A 26 3.36 -0.77 -19.53
C ALA A 26 1.90 -0.58 -19.09
N LYS A 27 1.08 -1.63 -19.18
CA LYS A 27 -0.28 -1.58 -18.60
C LYS A 27 -0.16 -1.28 -17.10
N PRO A 28 -1.02 -0.41 -16.53
CA PRO A 28 -1.06 -0.24 -15.08
C PRO A 28 -1.32 -1.59 -14.44
N SER A 29 -0.34 -2.12 -13.71
CA SER A 29 -0.50 -3.32 -12.91
C SER A 29 -1.03 -2.91 -11.55
N VAL A 30 -2.10 -3.56 -11.11
CA VAL A 30 -2.52 -3.52 -9.72
C VAL A 30 -1.96 -4.76 -9.04
N GLU A 31 -1.20 -4.56 -7.97
CA GLU A 31 -0.73 -5.60 -7.08
C GLU A 31 -1.63 -5.63 -5.84
N ILE A 32 -1.97 -6.84 -5.40
CA ILE A 32 -2.77 -7.04 -4.19
C ILE A 32 -2.00 -7.99 -3.29
N LEU A 33 -1.64 -7.52 -2.11
CA LEU A 33 -1.10 -8.32 -1.03
C LEU A 33 -2.20 -8.56 0.00
N ALA A 34 -2.56 -9.83 0.21
CA ALA A 34 -3.40 -10.22 1.33
C ALA A 34 -2.58 -10.15 2.62
N VAL A 35 -3.02 -9.36 3.59
CA VAL A 35 -2.37 -9.18 4.89
C VAL A 35 -2.83 -10.30 5.83
N ALA A 36 -4.12 -10.30 6.14
CA ALA A 36 -4.76 -11.25 7.06
C ALA A 36 -6.29 -11.03 7.04
N ASN A 37 -7.10 -12.07 7.23
CA ASN A 37 -8.58 -11.98 7.18
C ASN A 37 -9.10 -11.19 5.94
N SER A 38 -9.77 -10.06 6.16
CA SER A 38 -10.26 -9.14 5.13
C SER A 38 -9.30 -7.97 4.87
N GLY A 39 -8.07 -8.07 5.38
CA GLY A 39 -7.01 -7.08 5.29
C GLY A 39 -6.22 -7.19 3.99
N PHE A 40 -6.12 -6.09 3.25
CA PHE A 40 -5.39 -6.01 1.98
C PHE A 40 -4.51 -4.76 1.87
N LEU A 41 -3.38 -4.89 1.19
CA LEU A 41 -2.64 -3.79 0.62
C LEU A 41 -2.81 -3.84 -0.91
N ILE A 42 -3.33 -2.77 -1.49
CA ILE A 42 -3.62 -2.64 -2.91
C ILE A 42 -2.71 -1.55 -3.46
N ARG A 43 -1.84 -1.91 -4.41
CA ARG A 43 -0.86 -0.99 -4.98
C ARG A 43 -1.04 -0.87 -6.49
N SER A 44 -1.11 0.36 -6.95
CA SER A 44 -1.02 0.75 -8.35
C SER A 44 0.28 1.51 -8.58
N THR A 45 0.51 1.99 -9.80
CA THR A 45 1.69 2.82 -10.11
C THR A 45 1.79 4.08 -9.25
N ASN A 46 0.65 4.68 -8.87
CA ASN A 46 0.63 5.99 -8.23
C ASN A 46 0.00 5.99 -6.83
N HIS A 47 -0.65 4.88 -6.45
CA HIS A 47 -1.41 4.82 -5.21
C HIS A 47 -1.23 3.49 -4.50
N THR A 48 -1.08 3.56 -3.18
CA THR A 48 -1.10 2.44 -2.25
C THR A 48 -2.24 2.64 -1.26
N VAL A 49 -3.13 1.66 -1.18
CA VAL A 49 -4.31 1.67 -0.32
C VAL A 49 -4.25 0.47 0.61
N MET A 50 -4.52 0.70 1.89
CA MET A 50 -4.67 -0.35 2.88
C MET A 50 -6.14 -0.48 3.27
N VAL A 51 -6.68 -1.69 3.34
CA VAL A 51 -8.07 -1.97 3.71
C VAL A 51 -8.07 -2.97 4.85
N ASP A 52 -8.73 -2.68 5.98
CA ASP A 52 -8.98 -3.59 7.11
C ASP A 52 -7.75 -4.39 7.59
N ALA A 53 -6.55 -3.80 7.52
CA ALA A 53 -5.29 -4.51 7.78
C ALA A 53 -4.65 -4.17 9.14
N LEU A 54 -5.02 -3.04 9.74
CA LEU A 54 -4.42 -2.53 10.98
C LEU A 54 -5.18 -3.05 12.20
N PHE A 55 -5.08 -4.36 12.45
CA PHE A 55 -5.69 -5.04 13.59
C PHE A 55 -4.73 -6.04 14.22
N ARG A 56 -4.87 -6.30 15.52
CA ARG A 56 -4.00 -7.23 16.27
C ARG A 56 -4.80 -8.41 16.79
N ALA A 57 -4.21 -9.61 16.78
CA ALA A 57 -4.77 -10.78 17.45
C ALA A 57 -4.49 -10.75 18.96
N THR A 58 -5.06 -9.80 19.71
CA THR A 58 -4.82 -9.61 21.15
C THR A 58 -5.50 -10.66 22.04
N ALA A 59 -4.74 -11.59 22.62
CA ALA A 59 -5.23 -12.68 23.46
C ALA A 59 -6.22 -12.27 24.59
N PRO A 60 -7.20 -13.13 24.96
CA PRO A 60 -7.47 -14.44 24.40
C PRO A 60 -8.42 -14.34 23.20
N TYR A 61 -7.87 -14.29 21.98
CA TYR A 61 -8.69 -14.50 20.80
C TYR A 61 -9.20 -15.95 20.83
N PRO A 62 -10.46 -16.19 20.44
CA PRO A 62 -10.95 -17.55 20.25
C PRO A 62 -10.10 -18.30 19.20
N LYS A 63 -10.22 -19.64 19.10
CA LYS A 63 -9.39 -20.50 18.23
C LYS A 63 -9.24 -20.08 16.74
N PHE A 64 -10.07 -19.17 16.25
CA PHE A 64 -9.93 -18.50 14.94
C PHE A 64 -8.85 -17.39 14.89
N ALA A 65 -8.16 -17.11 16.00
CA ALA A 65 -6.99 -16.23 16.14
C ALA A 65 -5.85 -16.47 15.14
N GLN A 66 -5.86 -17.60 14.42
CA GLN A 66 -4.93 -17.89 13.34
C GLN A 66 -5.12 -16.98 12.11
N GLN A 67 -6.08 -16.06 12.14
CA GLN A 67 -6.46 -15.20 11.01
C GLN A 67 -5.98 -13.74 11.12
N GLY A 68 -5.25 -13.37 12.18
CA GLY A 68 -4.67 -12.02 12.32
C GLY A 68 -3.25 -11.90 11.77
N PRO A 69 -2.78 -10.68 11.45
CA PRO A 69 -1.41 -10.44 11.02
C PRO A 69 -0.43 -10.77 12.15
N SER A 70 0.75 -11.31 11.81
CA SER A 70 1.81 -11.49 12.80
C SER A 70 2.30 -10.15 13.35
N GLU A 71 2.78 -10.12 14.59
CA GLU A 71 3.33 -8.89 15.20
C GLU A 71 4.47 -8.28 14.36
N ASN A 72 5.35 -9.09 13.76
CA ASN A 72 6.38 -8.60 12.85
C ASN A 72 5.79 -7.90 11.62
N LEU A 73 4.65 -8.37 11.11
CA LEU A 73 3.96 -7.74 9.99
C LEU A 73 3.29 -6.44 10.42
N ILE A 74 2.71 -6.39 11.64
CA ILE A 74 2.21 -5.15 12.23
C ILE A 74 3.33 -4.13 12.36
N ASP A 75 4.50 -4.53 12.86
CA ASP A 75 5.64 -3.63 13.02
C ASP A 75 6.10 -3.09 11.66
N LEU A 76 6.14 -3.93 10.61
CA LEU A 76 6.42 -3.46 9.24
C LEU A 76 5.35 -2.49 8.74
N MET A 77 4.06 -2.75 8.99
CA MET A 77 2.99 -1.85 8.59
C MET A 77 3.07 -0.49 9.30
N VAL A 78 3.29 -0.48 10.61
CA VAL A 78 3.30 0.76 11.43
C VAL A 78 4.58 1.57 11.22
N SER A 79 5.72 0.91 11.02
CA SER A 79 7.02 1.59 10.86
C SER A 79 7.35 1.98 9.41
N GLY A 80 6.48 1.68 8.44
CA GLY A 80 6.75 1.92 7.02
C GLY A 80 7.81 0.99 6.42
N GLY A 81 7.85 -0.27 6.86
CA GLY A 81 8.80 -1.26 6.39
C GLY A 81 8.38 -1.91 5.07
N GLY A 82 9.28 -1.94 4.08
CA GLY A 82 9.10 -2.74 2.86
C GLY A 82 7.93 -2.29 2.01
N ALA A 83 6.90 -3.15 1.86
CA ALA A 83 5.74 -2.83 1.02
C ALA A 83 4.87 -1.70 1.58
N PHE A 84 5.08 -1.31 2.85
CA PHE A 84 4.29 -0.32 3.58
C PHE A 84 4.99 1.04 3.70
N GLU A 85 6.12 1.25 3.02
CA GLU A 85 6.90 2.51 3.08
C GLU A 85 6.07 3.76 2.79
N HIS A 86 5.08 3.65 1.90
CA HIS A 86 4.17 4.74 1.55
C HIS A 86 2.76 4.20 1.36
N VAL A 87 1.79 4.79 2.06
CA VAL A 87 0.36 4.44 1.97
C VAL A 87 -0.45 5.72 1.86
N ASP A 88 -1.19 5.90 0.78
CA ASP A 88 -1.98 7.13 0.57
C ASP A 88 -3.29 7.10 1.37
N LEU A 89 -3.90 5.93 1.49
CA LEU A 89 -5.23 5.76 2.06
C LEU A 89 -5.31 4.52 2.94
N VAL A 90 -5.86 4.69 4.13
CA VAL A 90 -6.29 3.60 5.00
C VAL A 90 -7.82 3.58 5.04
N LEU A 91 -8.41 2.44 4.72
CA LEU A 91 -9.84 2.17 4.80
C LEU A 91 -10.10 1.19 5.94
N VAL A 92 -11.00 1.58 6.85
CA VAL A 92 -11.51 0.70 7.90
C VAL A 92 -13.02 0.63 7.78
N THR A 93 -13.55 -0.55 7.51
CA THR A 93 -14.97 -0.75 7.18
C THR A 93 -15.90 -0.56 8.38
N HIS A 94 -15.53 -1.05 9.56
CA HIS A 94 -16.29 -0.95 10.81
C HIS A 94 -15.41 -1.27 12.02
N ALA A 95 -15.87 -0.96 13.24
CA ALA A 95 -15.09 -1.14 14.46
C ALA A 95 -15.20 -2.57 15.04
N HIS A 96 -14.72 -3.56 14.29
CA HIS A 96 -14.62 -4.94 14.77
C HIS A 96 -13.15 -5.40 14.90
N PRO A 97 -12.79 -6.18 15.95
CA PRO A 97 -11.38 -6.49 16.26
C PRO A 97 -10.60 -7.30 15.21
N ASP A 98 -11.24 -7.86 14.20
CA ASP A 98 -10.58 -8.57 13.08
C ASP A 98 -10.48 -7.71 11.79
N HIS A 99 -10.82 -6.42 11.89
CA HIS A 99 -10.64 -5.39 10.86
C HIS A 99 -9.86 -4.16 11.37
N PHE A 100 -9.95 -3.91 12.68
CA PHE A 100 -9.47 -2.67 13.30
C PHE A 100 -8.93 -2.87 14.70
N HIS A 101 -7.82 -2.19 15.01
CA HIS A 101 -7.33 -1.98 16.38
C HIS A 101 -6.92 -0.51 16.57
N ALA A 102 -7.65 0.20 17.43
CA ALA A 102 -7.57 1.66 17.58
C ALA A 102 -6.15 2.18 17.77
N GLN A 103 -5.42 1.67 18.76
CA GLN A 103 -4.06 2.11 19.03
C GLN A 103 -3.14 1.88 17.82
N THR A 104 -3.31 0.77 17.10
CA THR A 104 -2.46 0.47 15.93
C THR A 104 -2.73 1.41 14.76
N VAL A 105 -3.97 1.85 14.56
CA VAL A 105 -4.28 2.89 13.57
C VAL A 105 -3.71 4.24 13.98
N VAL A 106 -3.83 4.62 15.27
CA VAL A 106 -3.24 5.86 15.79
C VAL A 106 -1.72 5.85 15.63
N ASP A 107 -1.05 4.77 16.01
CA ASP A 107 0.40 4.62 15.86
C ASP A 107 0.82 4.71 14.39
N PHE A 108 0.10 4.05 13.50
CA PHE A 108 0.34 4.09 12.06
C PHE A 108 0.24 5.52 11.51
N LEU A 109 -0.86 6.24 11.79
CA LEU A 109 -1.06 7.63 11.30
C LEU A 109 -0.08 8.62 11.95
N GLY A 110 0.45 8.28 13.13
CA GLY A 110 1.51 9.03 13.79
C GLY A 110 2.86 8.95 13.08
N ILE A 111 3.08 7.96 12.21
CA ILE A 111 4.29 7.79 11.39
C ILE A 111 4.00 8.16 9.92
N HIS A 112 2.88 7.70 9.39
CA HIS A 112 2.45 7.90 8.01
C HIS A 112 1.61 9.17 7.84
N HIS A 113 2.27 10.34 7.91
CA HIS A 113 1.60 11.64 7.78
C HIS A 113 1.01 11.90 6.39
N GLU A 114 1.45 11.14 5.37
CA GLU A 114 0.89 11.15 4.04
C GLU A 114 -0.47 10.43 3.95
N SER A 115 -0.76 9.52 4.88
CA SER A 115 -1.96 8.71 4.85
C SER A 115 -3.21 9.49 5.26
N VAL A 116 -4.29 9.26 4.52
CA VAL A 116 -5.65 9.65 4.93
C VAL A 116 -6.40 8.44 5.46
N LEU A 117 -7.05 8.57 6.61
CA LEU A 117 -8.00 7.57 7.11
C LEU A 117 -9.41 7.89 6.58
N VAL A 118 -10.05 6.90 5.96
CA VAL A 118 -11.48 6.92 5.65
C VAL A 118 -12.17 5.78 6.40
N SER A 119 -13.14 6.14 7.23
CA SER A 119 -13.83 5.17 8.08
C SER A 119 -15.23 5.64 8.50
N THR A 120 -15.83 4.95 9.47
CA THR A 120 -17.13 5.23 10.08
C THR A 120 -16.97 6.06 11.36
N ASP A 121 -18.05 6.68 11.81
CA ASP A 121 -18.08 7.43 13.07
C ASP A 121 -17.72 6.54 14.28
N GLU A 122 -18.07 5.25 14.22
CA GLU A 122 -17.75 4.27 15.27
C GLU A 122 -16.23 4.06 15.42
N VAL A 123 -15.52 3.92 14.30
CA VAL A 123 -14.06 3.79 14.29
C VAL A 123 -13.40 5.08 14.77
N ALA A 124 -13.87 6.23 14.30
CA ALA A 124 -13.37 7.52 14.74
C ALA A 124 -13.56 7.73 16.26
N ALA A 125 -14.73 7.36 16.78
CA ALA A 125 -14.99 7.39 18.21
C ALA A 125 -14.06 6.46 18.99
N ALA A 126 -13.86 5.22 18.52
CA ALA A 126 -12.96 4.27 19.18
C ALA A 126 -11.50 4.75 19.20
N MET A 127 -11.04 5.45 18.17
CA MET A 127 -9.70 6.06 18.13
C MET A 127 -9.55 7.25 19.08
N ALA A 128 -10.64 7.96 19.41
CA ALA A 128 -10.59 9.10 20.32
C ALA A 128 -10.43 8.69 21.80
N GLU A 129 -10.59 7.40 22.10
CA GLU A 129 -10.53 6.84 23.46
C GLU A 129 -9.17 6.21 23.81
N VAL A 130 -8.19 6.25 22.89
CA VAL A 130 -6.85 5.67 23.07
C VAL A 130 -5.74 6.71 23.07
#